data_AF-A0A4D4J1Z5-F1
#
_entry.id   AF-A0A4D4J1Z5-F1
#
_cell.length_a   1.000
_cell.length_b   1.000
_cell.length_c   1.000
_cell.angle_alpha   90.00
_cell.angle_beta   90.00
_cell.angle_gamma   90.00
#
_symmetry.space_group_name_H-M   'P 1'
#
loop_
_entity.id
_entity.type
_entity.pdbx_description
1 polymer ?
#
loop_
_entity_poly.entity_id
_entity_poly.type
_entity_poly.pdbx_seq_one_letter_code
_entity_poly.pdbx_strand_id
1 'polypeptide(L)'
;MKRSAGDLLDPTAMIKLVREEEHSRELAEWLDARPQAELVSSALVEVEVSRALHRSMPQALPRVPTTLAKLYRLSIGPVVRATAAAYPDQRLRSLDAIHVATAQILADDQAANLEAFVSYDKRLLASAAAAGLPTASPGAD
;
A
#
# COMPACT_ATOMS: atom_id res chain seq x y z
N MET A 1 14.66 5.57 17.52
CA MET A 1 15.08 4.91 16.26
C MET A 1 14.41 5.71 15.15
N LYS A 2 15.16 6.41 14.30
CA LYS A 2 14.59 7.07 13.11
C LYS A 2 14.06 5.96 12.20
N ARG A 3 12.83 6.07 11.70
CA ARG A 3 12.30 5.10 10.73
C ARG A 3 13.05 5.32 9.42
N SER A 4 13.41 4.23 8.74
CA SER A 4 14.03 4.36 7.43
C SER A 4 12.98 4.78 6.38
N ALA A 5 13.42 5.25 5.23
CA ALA A 5 12.52 5.53 4.13
C ALA A 5 11.81 4.24 3.68
N GLY A 6 10.55 4.30 3.26
CA GLY A 6 9.75 3.10 3.02
C GLY A 6 8.80 3.18 1.84
N ASP A 7 8.47 2.01 1.30
CA ASP A 7 7.50 1.83 0.22
C ASP A 7 6.16 1.37 0.81
N LEU A 8 5.11 2.15 0.58
CA LEU A 8 3.76 1.79 1.02
C LEU A 8 3.07 0.96 -0.04
N LEU A 9 2.83 -0.31 0.26
CA LEU A 9 2.12 -1.24 -0.60
C LEU A 9 0.63 -1.21 -0.30
N ASP A 10 -0.19 -0.95 -1.32
CA ASP A 10 -1.63 -1.13 -1.22
C ASP A 10 -2.03 -2.62 -1.29
N PRO A 11 -3.33 -2.96 -1.16
CA PRO A 11 -3.78 -4.34 -1.27
C PRO A 11 -3.53 -4.97 -2.64
N THR A 12 -3.52 -4.20 -3.73
CA THR A 12 -3.30 -4.74 -5.09
C THR A 12 -1.83 -5.15 -5.28
N ALA A 13 -0.88 -4.34 -4.83
CA ALA A 13 0.53 -4.70 -4.77
C ALA A 13 0.75 -5.89 -3.81
N MET A 14 0.04 -5.93 -2.68
CA MET A 14 0.19 -7.03 -1.74
C MET A 14 -0.32 -8.36 -2.29
N ILE A 15 -1.42 -8.36 -3.06
CA ILE A 15 -1.92 -9.57 -3.74
C ILE A 15 -0.84 -10.17 -4.66
N LYS A 16 -0.07 -9.34 -5.37
CA LYS A 16 1.02 -9.77 -6.25
C LYS A 16 2.19 -10.47 -5.54
N LEU A 17 2.38 -10.21 -4.24
CA LEU A 17 3.38 -10.93 -3.44
C LEU A 17 2.80 -12.20 -2.78
N VAL A 18 1.48 -12.23 -2.55
CA VAL A 18 0.79 -13.42 -2.03
C VAL A 18 0.59 -14.47 -3.12
N ARG A 19 0.36 -14.07 -4.37
CA ARG A 19 0.23 -14.98 -5.52
C ARG A 19 0.93 -14.37 -6.74
N GLU A 20 1.42 -15.25 -7.59
CA GLU A 20 1.97 -14.84 -8.88
C GLU A 20 0.84 -14.45 -9.83
N GLU A 21 0.93 -13.25 -10.40
CA GLU A 21 0.06 -12.72 -11.43
C GLU A 21 0.83 -11.72 -12.30
N GLU A 22 0.16 -11.10 -13.26
CA GLU A 22 0.75 -10.06 -14.10
C GLU A 22 1.44 -8.99 -13.25
N HIS A 23 2.68 -8.64 -13.62
CA HIS A 23 3.57 -7.70 -12.91
C HIS A 23 4.13 -8.16 -11.55
N SER A 24 3.84 -9.39 -11.09
CA SER A 24 4.41 -9.90 -9.82
C SER A 24 5.93 -9.99 -9.83
N ARG A 25 6.52 -10.37 -10.97
CA ARG A 25 7.97 -10.50 -11.10
C ARG A 25 8.65 -9.13 -11.10
N GLU A 26 8.11 -8.20 -11.86
CA GLU A 26 8.59 -6.84 -11.95
C GLU A 26 8.48 -6.11 -10.60
N LEU A 27 7.42 -6.37 -9.83
CA LEU A 27 7.31 -5.91 -8.44
C LEU A 27 8.42 -6.50 -7.55
N ALA A 28 8.64 -7.81 -7.61
CA ALA A 28 9.67 -8.45 -6.80
C ALA A 28 11.07 -7.91 -7.12
N GLU A 29 11.41 -7.79 -8.40
CA GLU A 29 12.68 -7.23 -8.87
C GLU A 29 12.84 -5.75 -8.43
N TRP A 30 11.77 -4.97 -8.48
CA TRP A 30 11.79 -3.57 -8.04
C TRP A 30 12.01 -3.43 -6.53
N LEU A 31 11.38 -4.29 -5.72
CA LEU A 31 11.58 -4.30 -4.27
C LEU A 31 12.99 -4.81 -3.89
N ASP A 32 13.49 -5.84 -4.56
CA ASP A 32 14.83 -6.39 -4.34
C ASP A 32 15.94 -5.39 -4.68
N ALA A 33 15.69 -4.48 -5.62
CA ALA A 33 16.59 -3.36 -5.94
C ALA A 33 16.61 -2.26 -4.87
N ARG A 34 15.71 -2.31 -3.86
CA ARG A 34 15.57 -1.32 -2.78
C ARG A 34 15.67 -1.95 -1.39
N PRO A 35 16.77 -2.68 -1.07
CA PRO A 35 16.85 -3.49 0.15
C PRO A 35 16.89 -2.69 1.46
N GLN A 36 17.07 -1.36 1.40
CA GLN A 36 17.05 -0.46 2.55
C GLN A 36 15.67 0.16 2.80
N ALA A 37 14.73 0.03 1.86
CA ALA A 37 13.39 0.57 2.00
C ALA A 37 12.55 -0.33 2.91
N GLU A 38 11.98 0.24 3.97
CA GLU A 38 11.00 -0.47 4.79
C GLU A 38 9.71 -0.71 3.98
N LEU A 39 9.24 -1.96 3.95
CA LEU A 39 7.95 -2.24 3.33
C LEU A 39 6.83 -1.98 4.34
N VAL A 40 5.95 -1.04 4.00
CA VAL A 40 4.87 -0.60 4.88
C VAL A 40 3.52 -0.75 4.19
N SER A 41 2.44 -0.76 4.98
CA SER A 41 1.07 -0.74 4.47
C SER A 41 0.12 -0.17 5.53
N SER A 42 -1.05 0.32 5.12
CA SER A 42 -2.15 0.49 6.08
C SER A 42 -2.54 -0.85 6.68
N ALA A 43 -2.89 -0.89 7.98
CA ALA A 43 -3.44 -2.08 8.64
C ALA A 43 -4.72 -2.61 7.96
N LEU A 44 -5.38 -1.79 7.13
CA LEU A 44 -6.54 -2.21 6.34
C LEU A 44 -6.24 -3.38 5.40
N VAL A 45 -4.97 -3.53 4.97
CA VAL A 45 -4.52 -4.59 4.07
C VAL A 45 -4.83 -6.00 4.58
N GLU A 46 -4.86 -6.18 5.91
CA GLU A 46 -5.19 -7.46 6.55
C GLU A 46 -6.59 -7.93 6.15
N VAL A 47 -7.53 -6.99 6.08
CA VAL A 47 -8.93 -7.22 5.72
C VAL A 47 -9.07 -7.34 4.20
N GLU A 48 -8.49 -6.41 3.45
CA GLU A 48 -8.71 -6.32 2.00
C GLU A 48 -8.10 -7.47 1.23
N VAL A 49 -6.86 -7.87 1.56
CA VAL A 49 -6.19 -9.01 0.90
C VAL A 49 -6.93 -10.31 1.19
N SER A 50 -7.27 -10.56 2.45
CA SER A 50 -8.01 -11.76 2.84
C SER A 50 -9.36 -11.83 2.10
N ARG A 51 -10.11 -10.73 2.06
CA ARG A 51 -11.41 -10.69 1.35
C ARG A 51 -11.28 -10.83 -0.17
N ALA A 52 -10.25 -10.24 -0.77
CA ALA A 52 -9.99 -10.37 -2.20
C ALA A 52 -9.64 -11.82 -2.58
N LEU A 53 -8.83 -12.48 -1.76
CA LEU A 53 -8.44 -13.87 -1.98
C LEU A 53 -9.59 -14.85 -1.69
N HIS A 54 -10.41 -14.62 -0.67
CA HIS A 54 -11.64 -15.40 -0.48
C HIS A 54 -12.55 -15.41 -1.71
N ARG A 55 -12.60 -14.30 -2.45
CA ARG A 55 -13.45 -14.16 -3.65
C ARG A 55 -12.85 -14.82 -4.89
N SER A 56 -11.53 -14.72 -5.06
CA SER A 56 -10.87 -15.03 -6.33
C SER A 56 -9.96 -16.24 -6.29
N MET A 57 -9.34 -16.54 -5.15
CA MET A 57 -8.33 -17.58 -5.01
C MET A 57 -8.18 -18.08 -3.56
N PRO A 58 -9.19 -18.77 -3.00
CA PRO A 58 -9.17 -19.19 -1.59
C PRO A 58 -7.94 -20.04 -1.20
N GLN A 59 -7.38 -20.80 -2.14
CA GLN A 59 -6.19 -21.63 -1.95
C GLN A 59 -4.91 -20.82 -1.63
N ALA A 60 -4.88 -19.51 -1.90
CA ALA A 60 -3.76 -18.64 -1.59
C ALA A 60 -3.80 -18.07 -0.15
N LEU A 61 -4.92 -18.19 0.56
CA LEU A 61 -5.11 -17.66 1.92
C LEU A 61 -4.03 -18.12 2.92
N PRO A 62 -3.56 -19.38 2.91
CA PRO A 62 -2.50 -19.81 3.83
C PRO A 62 -1.18 -19.03 3.70
N ARG A 63 -0.93 -18.37 2.56
CA ARG A 63 0.28 -17.56 2.33
C ARG A 63 0.19 -16.15 2.93
N VAL A 64 -1.02 -15.65 3.20
CA VAL A 64 -1.25 -14.27 3.64
C VAL A 64 -0.48 -13.92 4.91
N PRO A 65 -0.52 -14.72 6.01
CA PRO A 65 0.17 -14.35 7.25
C PRO A 65 1.68 -14.18 7.08
N THR A 66 2.32 -15.11 6.35
CA THR A 66 3.78 -15.05 6.10
C THR A 66 4.17 -13.89 5.19
N THR A 67 3.28 -13.47 4.30
CA THR A 67 3.52 -12.32 3.42
C THR A 67 3.35 -11.01 4.19
N LEU A 68 2.28 -10.88 4.97
CA LEU A 68 2.04 -9.71 5.83
C LEU A 68 3.12 -9.54 6.91
N ALA A 69 3.73 -10.63 7.39
CA ALA A 69 4.81 -10.58 8.37
C ALA A 69 6.04 -9.79 7.91
N LYS A 70 6.18 -9.57 6.59
CA LYS A 70 7.25 -8.76 6.00
C LYS A 70 6.97 -7.25 6.03
N LEU A 71 5.74 -6.86 6.32
CA LEU A 71 5.30 -5.47 6.32
C LEU A 71 5.21 -4.89 7.72
N TYR A 72 5.67 -3.64 7.86
CA TYR A 72 5.23 -2.79 8.96
C TYR A 72 3.83 -2.23 8.65
N ARG A 73 2.85 -2.54 9.50
CA ARG A 73 1.46 -2.11 9.29
C ARG A 73 1.15 -0.86 10.12
N LEU A 74 0.79 0.23 9.44
CA LEU A 74 0.45 1.51 10.02
C LEU A 74 -1.00 1.49 10.54
N SER A 75 -1.21 1.98 11.75
CA SER A 75 -2.53 1.97 12.39
C SER A 75 -3.45 3.04 11.80
N ILE A 76 -4.74 2.74 11.71
CA ILE A 76 -5.78 3.66 11.22
C ILE A 76 -6.30 4.51 12.40
N GLY A 77 -5.39 5.32 12.94
CA GLY A 77 -5.62 6.17 14.10
C GLY A 77 -6.53 7.39 13.80
N PRO A 78 -6.85 8.20 14.83
CA PRO A 78 -7.71 9.38 14.67
C PRO A 78 -7.24 10.35 13.57
N VAL A 79 -5.93 10.58 13.44
CA VAL A 79 -5.37 11.46 12.41
C VAL A 79 -5.63 10.91 11.02
N VAL A 80 -5.32 9.63 10.76
CA VAL A 80 -5.62 8.95 9.47
C VAL A 80 -7.10 9.07 9.12
N ARG A 81 -7.99 8.80 10.09
CA ARG A 81 -9.44 8.86 9.86
C ARG A 81 -9.93 10.28 9.56
N ALA A 82 -9.42 11.28 10.29
CA ALA A 82 -9.78 12.67 10.06
C ALA A 82 -9.30 13.17 8.70
N THR A 83 -8.05 12.85 8.31
CA THR A 83 -7.49 13.18 7.00
C THR A 83 -8.29 12.50 5.88
N ALA A 84 -8.57 11.20 5.99
CA ALA A 84 -9.37 10.48 5.01
C ALA A 84 -10.78 11.06 4.83
N ALA A 85 -11.42 11.48 5.93
CA ALA A 85 -12.74 12.10 5.90
C ALA A 85 -12.76 13.52 5.32
N ALA A 86 -11.61 14.20 5.30
CA ALA A 86 -11.49 15.57 4.82
C ALA A 86 -11.28 15.70 3.30
N TYR A 87 -11.03 14.59 2.58
CA TYR A 87 -10.84 14.66 1.14
C TYR A 87 -12.10 15.14 0.42
N PRO A 88 -12.00 16.19 -0.43
CA PRO A 88 -13.17 16.75 -1.11
C PRO A 88 -13.59 15.95 -2.36
N ASP A 89 -12.75 15.06 -2.88
CA ASP A 89 -13.07 14.27 -4.08
C ASP A 89 -14.10 13.19 -3.78
N GLN A 90 -15.34 13.40 -4.25
CA GLN A 90 -16.45 12.47 -4.09
C GLN A 90 -16.26 11.13 -4.83
N ARG A 91 -15.30 11.04 -5.75
CA ARG A 91 -15.01 9.80 -6.50
C ARG A 91 -13.97 8.92 -5.81
N LEU A 92 -13.31 9.44 -4.77
CA LEU A 92 -12.38 8.70 -3.93
C LEU A 92 -13.18 7.81 -2.97
N ARG A 93 -13.02 6.49 -3.09
CA ARG A 93 -13.75 5.55 -2.25
C ARG A 93 -13.20 5.58 -0.83
N SER A 94 -14.02 5.19 0.15
CA SER A 94 -13.63 5.29 1.57
C SER A 94 -12.38 4.50 1.94
N LEU A 95 -12.18 3.31 1.36
CA LEU A 95 -10.97 2.51 1.62
C LEU A 95 -9.74 3.10 0.93
N ASP A 96 -9.90 3.57 -0.31
CA ASP A 96 -8.88 4.30 -1.06
C ASP A 96 -8.42 5.56 -0.30
N ALA A 97 -9.37 6.32 0.27
CA ALA A 97 -9.09 7.48 1.12
C ALA A 97 -8.25 7.10 2.35
N ILE A 98 -8.49 5.95 2.98
CA ILE A 98 -7.69 5.50 4.13
C ILE A 98 -6.24 5.20 3.70
N HIS A 99 -6.03 4.59 2.53
CA HIS A 99 -4.69 4.32 2.01
C HIS A 99 -3.93 5.60 1.69
N VAL A 100 -4.56 6.54 0.96
CA VAL A 100 -3.95 7.84 0.64
C VAL A 100 -3.64 8.62 1.92
N ALA A 101 -4.56 8.66 2.90
CA ALA A 101 -4.34 9.36 4.16
C ALA A 101 -3.20 8.73 4.98
N THR A 102 -3.13 7.40 5.01
CA THR A 102 -2.04 6.69 5.68
C THR A 102 -0.69 7.05 5.07
N ALA A 103 -0.62 7.12 3.74
CA ALA A 103 0.59 7.48 3.00
C ALA A 103 1.00 8.94 3.20
N GLN A 104 0.05 9.88 3.19
CA GLN A 104 0.34 11.30 3.47
C GLN A 104 0.91 11.50 4.86
N ILE A 105 0.34 10.84 5.88
CA ILE A 105 0.85 10.94 7.26
C ILE A 105 2.27 10.37 7.37
N LEU A 106 2.58 9.30 6.62
CA LEU A 106 3.94 8.77 6.58
C LEU A 106 4.91 9.71 5.85
N ALA A 107 4.46 10.34 4.76
CA ALA A 107 5.26 11.30 4.00
C ALA A 107 5.54 12.59 4.79
N ASP A 108 4.60 13.03 5.63
CA ASP A 108 4.73 14.23 6.47
C ASP A 108 5.53 13.99 7.76
N ASP A 109 5.74 12.73 8.16
CA ASP A 109 6.52 12.39 9.35
C ASP A 109 8.02 12.58 9.07
N GLN A 110 8.63 13.63 9.64
CA GLN A 110 10.07 13.92 9.47
C GLN A 110 11.02 12.79 9.92
N ALA A 111 10.53 11.86 10.75
CA ALA A 111 11.29 10.71 11.19
C ALA A 111 11.14 9.49 10.27
N ALA A 112 10.28 9.57 9.25
CA ALA A 112 10.08 8.60 8.18
C ALA A 112 10.20 9.30 6.82
N ASN A 113 10.31 8.55 5.73
CA ASN A 113 10.24 9.15 4.40
C ASN A 113 9.55 8.17 3.46
N LEU A 114 8.39 8.55 2.91
CA LEU A 114 7.73 7.71 1.92
C LEU A 114 8.51 7.80 0.61
N GLU A 115 9.05 6.67 0.13
CA GLU A 115 9.74 6.62 -1.16
C GLU A 115 8.76 6.44 -2.32
N ALA A 116 7.81 5.52 -2.18
CA ALA A 116 6.76 5.30 -3.15
C ALA A 116 5.47 4.76 -2.51
N PHE A 117 4.33 5.24 -3.01
CA PHE A 117 3.04 4.60 -2.90
C PHE A 117 2.86 3.63 -4.06
N VAL A 118 2.95 2.33 -3.77
CA VAL A 118 2.93 1.27 -4.76
C VAL A 118 1.52 0.67 -4.86
N SER A 119 0.94 0.77 -6.04
CA SER A 119 -0.38 0.22 -6.36
C SER A 119 -0.47 -0.17 -7.82
N TYR A 120 -1.42 -1.03 -8.16
CA TYR A 120 -1.79 -1.40 -9.52
C TYR A 120 -3.24 -0.98 -9.84
N ASP A 121 -3.91 -0.27 -8.93
CA ASP A 121 -5.15 0.44 -9.23
C ASP A 121 -4.82 1.84 -9.74
N LYS A 122 -5.01 2.05 -11.05
CA LYS A 122 -4.73 3.34 -11.72
C LYS A 122 -5.52 4.51 -11.12
N ARG A 123 -6.72 4.27 -10.59
CA ARG A 123 -7.53 5.32 -9.96
C ARG A 123 -6.94 5.70 -8.61
N LEU A 124 -6.52 4.72 -7.82
CA LEU A 124 -5.88 4.97 -6.53
C LEU A 124 -4.54 5.70 -6.70
N LEU A 125 -3.72 5.29 -7.69
CA LEU A 125 -2.48 5.99 -8.03
C LEU A 125 -2.74 7.45 -8.43
N ALA A 126 -3.77 7.71 -9.24
CA ALA A 126 -4.13 9.08 -9.62
C ALA A 126 -4.53 9.93 -8.40
N SER A 127 -5.30 9.35 -7.46
CA SER A 127 -5.66 10.03 -6.21
C SER A 127 -4.45 10.27 -5.30
N ALA A 128 -3.53 9.30 -5.19
CA ALA A 128 -2.30 9.44 -4.42
C ALA A 128 -1.38 10.53 -5.02
N ALA A 129 -1.22 10.53 -6.35
CA ALA A 129 -0.44 11.55 -7.05
C ALA A 129 -1.05 12.96 -6.91
N ALA A 130 -2.38 13.09 -6.99
CA ALA A 130 -3.08 14.35 -6.75
C ALA A 130 -2.92 14.83 -5.29
N ALA A 131 -2.65 13.92 -4.36
CA ALA A 131 -2.34 14.19 -2.96
C ALA A 131 -0.85 14.50 -2.71
N GLY A 132 -0.03 14.59 -3.77
CA GLY A 132 1.40 14.93 -3.70
C GLY A 132 2.33 13.76 -3.37
N LEU A 133 1.83 12.52 -3.38
CA LEU A 133 2.61 11.34 -3.04
C LEU A 133 3.44 10.86 -4.24
N PRO A 134 4.70 10.40 -4.03
CA PRO A 134 5.41 9.66 -5.07
C PRO A 134 4.68 8.34 -5.31
N THR A 135 4.40 8.01 -6.57
CA THR A 135 3.64 6.80 -6.94
C THR A 135 4.46 5.88 -7.82
N ALA A 136 4.22 4.57 -7.71
CA ALA A 136 4.86 3.57 -8.56
C ALA A 136 3.92 2.39 -8.87
N SER A 137 4.10 1.80 -10.05
CA SER A 137 3.46 0.54 -10.47
C SER A 137 4.47 -0.29 -11.26
N PRO A 138 5.40 -1.00 -10.58
CA PRO A 138 6.48 -1.71 -11.28
C PRO A 138 5.98 -2.64 -12.40
N GLY A 139 6.48 -2.45 -13.62
CA GLY A 139 6.06 -3.23 -14.78
C GLY A 139 4.72 -2.84 -15.41
N ALA A 140 4.00 -1.86 -14.84
CA ALA A 140 2.78 -1.29 -15.40
C ALA A 140 2.96 0.20 -15.70
N ASP A 141 2.76 0.60 -16.96
CA ASP A 141 2.79 2.00 -17.41
C ASP A 141 1.59 2.84 -16.90
#